data_AF-A0A931ZRW8-F1
#
_entry.id   AF-A0A931ZRW8-F1
#
_cell.length_a   1.000
_cell.length_b   1.000
_cell.length_c   1.000
_cell.angle_alpha   90.00
_cell.angle_beta   90.00
_cell.angle_gamma   90.00
#
_symmetry.space_group_name_H-M   'P 1'
#
loop_
_entity.id
_entity.type
_entity.pdbx_description
1 polymer ?
#
loop_
_entity_poly.entity_id
_entity_poly.type
_entity_poly.pdbx_seq_one_letter_code
_entity_poly.pdbx_strand_id
1 'polypeptide(L)'
;MMHRTQVYFEPEILEILREEAKYKKTTLASVIREKVEKSVKKKKKVKQKSAAETLLGLARLGEKLKVNGPKDLSQRIDEFVYR
;
A
#
# COMPACT_ATOMS: atom_id res chain seq x y z
N MET A 1 -1.90 -20.19 11.86
CA MET A 1 -1.50 -21.49 11.26
C MET A 1 -0.56 -21.22 10.09
N MET A 2 0.45 -22.07 9.87
CA MET A 2 1.42 -21.91 8.76
C MET A 2 1.21 -23.02 7.73
N HIS A 3 1.10 -22.66 6.46
CA HIS A 3 0.94 -23.60 5.34
C HIS A 3 2.24 -23.72 4.55
N ARG A 4 2.57 -24.94 4.09
CA ARG A 4 3.73 -25.20 3.22
C ARG A 4 3.27 -25.22 1.76
N THR A 5 4.01 -24.52 0.91
CA THR A 5 3.76 -24.45 -0.52
C THR A 5 5.08 -24.65 -1.27
N GLN A 6 5.00 -25.20 -2.47
CA GLN A 6 6.13 -25.31 -3.41
C GLN A 6 5.93 -24.30 -4.53
N VAL A 7 6.99 -23.58 -4.88
CA VAL A 7 6.99 -22.55 -5.92
C VAL A 7 8.27 -22.68 -6.75
N TYR A 8 8.15 -22.44 -8.05
CA TYR A 8 9.29 -22.40 -8.95
C TYR A 8 9.91 -21.00 -8.94
N PHE A 9 11.24 -20.96 -8.99
CA PHE A 9 12.04 -19.74 -9.12
C PHE A 9 13.01 -19.92 -10.28
N GLU A 10 13.32 -18.82 -10.97
CA GLU A 10 14.49 -18.78 -11.83
C GLU A 10 15.76 -19.03 -10.99
N PRO A 11 16.77 -19.74 -11.54
CA PRO A 11 17.97 -20.10 -10.79
C PRO A 11 18.68 -18.89 -10.17
N GLU A 12 18.80 -17.80 -10.93
CA GLU A 12 19.46 -16.55 -10.52
C GLU A 12 18.76 -15.92 -9.31
N ILE A 13 17.43 -15.90 -9.31
CA ILE A 13 16.63 -15.37 -8.19
C ILE A 13 16.82 -16.24 -6.94
N LEU A 14 16.86 -17.57 -7.11
CA LEU A 14 17.06 -18.47 -5.98
C LEU A 14 18.45 -18.29 -5.35
N GLU A 15 19.47 -18.02 -6.17
CA GLU A 15 20.83 -17.72 -5.70
C GLU A 15 20.88 -16.43 -4.88
N ILE A 16 20.31 -15.34 -5.40
CA ILE A 16 20.22 -14.05 -4.69
C ILE A 16 19.53 -14.23 -3.33
N LEU A 17 18.42 -14.99 -3.27
CA LEU A 17 17.70 -15.23 -2.03
C LEU A 17 18.52 -16.06 -1.02
N ARG A 18 19.37 -16.99 -1.49
CA ARG A 18 20.27 -17.77 -0.63
C ARG A 18 21.41 -16.91 -0.08
N GLU A 19 22.00 -16.04 -0.90
CA GLU A 19 23.01 -15.09 -0.45
C GLU A 19 22.47 -14.15 0.61
N GLU A 20 21.26 -13.61 0.40
CA GLU A 20 20.59 -12.76 1.38
C GLU A 20 20.34 -13.51 2.70
N ALA A 21 19.92 -14.79 2.63
CA ALA A 21 19.72 -15.62 3.81
C ALA A 21 21.03 -15.84 4.58
N LYS A 22 22.15 -16.08 3.87
CA LYS A 22 23.49 -16.19 4.47
C LYS A 22 23.90 -14.88 5.16
N TYR A 23 23.77 -13.76 4.47
CA TYR A 23 24.11 -12.43 5.00
C TYR A 23 23.29 -12.10 6.26
N LYS A 24 21.99 -12.38 6.25
CA LYS A 24 21.07 -12.16 7.37
C LYS A 24 21.15 -13.21 8.48
N LYS A 25 21.99 -14.26 8.34
CA LYS A 25 22.07 -15.41 9.26
C LYS A 25 20.70 -16.01 9.58
N THR A 26 19.86 -16.17 8.57
CA THR A 26 18.50 -16.70 8.71
C THR A 26 18.18 -17.76 7.64
N THR A 27 17.00 -18.34 7.69
CA THR A 27 16.59 -19.36 6.72
C THR A 27 16.10 -18.72 5.42
N LEU A 28 16.27 -19.43 4.30
CA LEU A 28 15.69 -19.02 3.01
C LEU A 28 14.17 -18.79 3.11
N ALA A 29 13.47 -19.65 3.86
CA ALA A 29 12.03 -19.51 4.09
C ALA A 29 11.68 -18.22 4.83
N SER A 30 12.51 -17.78 5.78
CA SER A 30 12.33 -16.50 6.49
C SER A 30 12.47 -15.31 5.53
N VAL A 31 13.49 -15.31 4.67
CA VAL A 31 13.70 -14.25 3.67
C VAL A 31 12.53 -14.18 2.69
N ILE A 32 12.10 -15.33 2.15
CA ILE A 32 10.96 -15.40 1.23
C ILE A 32 9.70 -14.87 1.93
N ARG A 33 9.41 -15.33 3.16
CA ARG A 33 8.25 -14.90 3.93
C ARG A 33 8.25 -13.38 4.16
N GLU A 34 9.38 -12.82 4.57
CA GLU A 34 9.55 -11.38 4.81
C GLU A 34 9.23 -10.56 3.56
N LYS A 35 9.77 -10.94 2.40
CA LYS A 35 9.54 -10.26 1.12
C LYS A 35 8.08 -10.36 0.67
N VAL A 36 7.49 -11.56 0.76
CA VAL A 36 6.09 -11.80 0.40
C VAL A 36 5.16 -10.99 1.31
N GLU A 37 5.41 -10.99 2.62
CA GLU A 37 4.60 -10.26 3.59
C GLU A 37 4.66 -8.74 3.36
N LYS A 38 5.86 -8.20 3.09
CA LYS A 38 6.02 -6.78 2.71
C LYS A 38 5.23 -6.43 1.45
N SER A 39 5.28 -7.28 0.43
CA SER A 39 4.54 -7.07 -0.82
C SER A 39 3.02 -7.12 -0.61
N VAL A 40 2.53 -8.12 0.11
CA VAL A 40 1.09 -8.29 0.40
C VAL A 40 0.56 -7.15 1.28
N LYS A 41 1.30 -6.76 2.33
CA LYS A 41 0.90 -5.63 3.20
C LYS A 41 0.88 -4.31 2.44
N LYS A 42 1.85 -4.06 1.55
CA LYS A 42 1.82 -2.89 0.66
C LYS A 42 0.56 -2.88 -0.22
N LYS A 43 0.23 -4.02 -0.85
CA LYS A 43 -1.00 -4.14 -1.67
C LYS A 43 -2.29 -3.96 -0.86
N LYS A 44 -2.35 -4.47 0.37
CA LYS A 44 -3.51 -4.27 1.26
C LYS A 44 -3.70 -2.79 1.63
N LYS A 45 -2.63 -2.06 1.96
CA LYS A 45 -2.72 -0.62 2.26
C LYS A 45 -3.24 0.21 1.09
N VAL A 46 -2.93 -0.19 -0.14
CA VAL A 46 -3.43 0.49 -1.35
C VAL A 46 -4.89 0.11 -1.66
N LYS A 47 -5.31 -1.13 -1.36
CA LYS A 47 -6.69 -1.60 -1.57
C LYS A 47 -7.67 -1.27 -0.44
N GLN A 48 -7.20 -0.81 0.73
CA GLN A 48 -8.02 -0.55 1.92
C GLN A 48 -8.13 0.95 2.26
N LYS A 49 -8.51 1.77 1.29
CA LYS A 49 -9.30 2.94 1.64
C LYS A 49 -10.57 2.89 0.83
N SER A 50 -11.70 2.71 1.50
CA SER A 50 -12.99 2.94 0.84
C SER A 50 -13.03 4.39 0.32
N ALA A 51 -13.86 4.66 -0.68
CA ALA A 51 -14.10 6.02 -1.14
C ALA A 51 -14.48 6.94 0.04
N ALA A 52 -15.29 6.42 0.97
CA ALA A 52 -15.66 7.12 2.20
C ALA A 52 -14.47 7.45 3.12
N GLU A 53 -13.56 6.51 3.36
CA GLU A 53 -12.35 6.76 4.17
C GLU A 53 -11.39 7.75 3.51
N THR A 54 -11.34 7.75 2.17
CA THR A 54 -10.53 8.69 1.40
C THR A 54 -11.12 10.10 1.50
N LEU A 55 -12.43 10.24 1.29
CA LEU A 55 -13.16 11.50 1.43
C LEU A 55 -13.09 12.07 2.84
N LEU A 56 -13.23 11.21 3.87
CA LEU A 56 -13.08 11.62 5.27
C LEU A 56 -11.65 12.09 5.57
N GLY A 57 -10.64 11.43 4.99
CA GLY A 57 -9.25 11.86 5.08
C GLY A 57 -9.01 13.23 4.45
N LEU A 58 -9.60 13.50 3.29
CA LEU A 58 -9.52 14.80 2.61
C LEU A 58 -10.22 15.90 3.41
N ALA A 59 -11.40 15.63 3.97
CA ALA A 59 -12.12 16.59 4.82
C ALA A 59 -11.29 17.01 6.05
N ARG A 60 -10.72 16.04 6.76
CA ARG A 60 -9.83 16.29 7.92
C ARG A 60 -8.57 17.07 7.53
N LEU A 61 -8.03 16.83 6.33
CA LEU A 61 -6.89 17.58 5.82
C LEU A 61 -7.27 19.03 5.51
N GLY A 62 -8.44 19.26 4.92
CA GLY A 62 -9.00 20.59 4.68
C GLY A 62 -9.19 21.39 5.96
N GLU A 63 -9.74 20.77 7.01
CA GLU A 63 -9.85 21.37 8.35
C GLU A 63 -8.49 21.76 8.92
N LYS A 64 -7.50 20.86 8.85
CA LYS A 64 -6.15 21.11 9.38
C LYS A 64 -5.43 22.24 8.65
N LEU A 65 -5.59 22.33 7.34
CA LEU A 65 -4.98 23.35 6.50
C LEU A 65 -5.79 24.65 6.42
N LYS A 66 -6.93 24.73 7.15
CA LYS A 66 -7.90 25.84 7.09
C LYS A 66 -8.35 26.16 5.66
N VAL A 67 -8.39 25.15 4.80
CA VAL A 67 -8.90 25.26 3.44
C VAL A 67 -10.42 25.26 3.55
N ASN A 68 -11.00 26.46 3.60
CA ASN A 68 -12.44 26.64 3.57
C ASN A 68 -12.89 26.74 2.12
N GLY A 69 -13.59 25.71 1.64
CA GLY A 69 -14.32 25.81 0.37
C GLY A 69 -15.56 26.71 0.53
N PRO A 70 -16.03 27.33 -0.57
CA PRO A 70 -17.36 27.94 -0.65
C PRO A 70 -18.44 27.04 -0.04
N LYS A 71 -19.34 27.61 0.78
CA LYS A 71 -20.41 26.83 1.45
C LYS A 71 -21.39 26.20 0.47
N ASP A 72 -21.45 26.73 -0.74
CA ASP A 72 -22.34 26.43 -1.85
C ASP A 72 -21.63 25.69 -3.00
N LEU A 73 -20.44 25.12 -2.75
CA LEU A 73 -19.63 24.48 -3.78
C LEU A 73 -20.34 23.31 -4.47
N SER A 74 -21.22 22.59 -3.77
CA SER A 74 -22.04 21.53 -4.37
C SER A 74 -23.11 22.06 -5.32
N GLN A 75 -23.59 23.29 -5.12
CA GLN A 75 -24.62 23.92 -5.94
C GLN A 75 -24.03 24.67 -7.14
N ARG A 76 -22.77 25.10 -7.04
CA ARG A 76 -22.09 25.94 -8.05
C ARG A 76 -20.84 25.29 -8.63
N ILE A 77 -20.77 23.96 -8.62
CA ILE A 77 -19.56 23.23 -9.01
C ILE A 77 -19.10 23.61 -10.42
N ASP A 78 -20.05 23.86 -11.33
CA ASP A 78 -19.76 24.22 -12.71
C ASP A 78 -19.03 25.57 -12.82
N GLU A 79 -19.41 26.55 -11.99
CA GLU A 79 -18.80 27.89 -11.97
C GLU A 79 -17.33 27.86 -11.52
N PHE A 80 -16.97 26.88 -10.69
CA PHE A 80 -15.62 26.74 -10.12
C PHE A 80 -14.73 25.78 -10.90
N VAL A 81 -15.31 24.82 -11.64
CA VAL A 81 -14.55 23.77 -12.36
C VAL A 81 -14.34 24.10 -13.84
N TYR A 82 -15.29 24.75 -14.50
CA TYR A 82 -15.29 24.91 -15.97
C TYR A 82 -15.00 26.34 -16.46
N ARG A 83 -14.30 27.15 -15.66
CA ARG A 83 -13.94 28.52 -16.02
C ARG A 83 -12.79 28.60 -17.02
#